data_AF-A0A0K8U1L9-F1
#
_entry.id   AF-A0A0K8U1L9-F1
#
_cell.length_a   1.000
_cell.length_b   1.000
_cell.length_c   1.000
_cell.angle_alpha   90.00
_cell.angle_beta   90.00
_cell.angle_gamma   90.00
#
_symmetry.space_group_name_H-M   'P 1'
#
loop_
_entity.id
_entity.type
_entity.pdbx_description
1 polymer ?
#
loop_
_entity_poly.entity_id
_entity_poly.type
_entity_poly.pdbx_seq_one_letter_code
_entity_poly.pdbx_strand_id
1 'polypeptide(L)'
;MAQLPPRKNLTPTRISKQHLSPLQTLLQMGFTKHRAEKALAATGNRGVQIASDWLLAHVNDSTLDENCPREYILYACPTGSFLHQLEEFWNQSRIMCGWNGAHNYVPHITLVSFFKAPDESSLHLSKALKQVVDMSGPLLDRPLKLEPYLSQNFMGFFVAEDDANYMKRLSLQYVKEVSNSTISLEPHVKSLHLTLAYQFPQNQFNSLKTLVESLNATSASNWELRLYSRDPRLTTKQVHKVVYPHSPHEIDELELRIGDYIYLNTDAVDNSSDGWAEGISWLTGSVGYLPVNYTERTAESDAWTLHRVVQLSKSTTPSLISAEEIDIVDGHSISIDHDEREKRLHHQNVIVALSHELIESPSFNEESENSVEKYLHRTLKPYLDLPIVQENHNSMPNSSQLSQPQHIQHQSECILQQETPSFEISSPHAMEVAKKRRDMEIMVEPISISTPRADDTLSINSDRSNEVASLEASPNKSRRLYIMRHGERVDFTFGTWIPYCFDEFNNYVRKDLNMPKKLPRRSFTNK
;
A
#
# COMPACT_ATOMS: atom_id res chain seq x y z
N MET A 1 -2.29 -73.34 -8.93
CA MET A 1 -2.95 -72.08 -9.34
C MET A 1 -4.42 -72.18 -8.93
N ALA A 2 -4.84 -71.46 -7.89
CA ALA A 2 -6.24 -71.43 -7.46
C ALA A 2 -6.88 -70.12 -7.92
N GLN A 3 -7.90 -70.20 -8.78
CA GLN A 3 -8.68 -69.05 -9.25
C GLN A 3 -9.72 -68.65 -8.20
N LEU A 4 -9.82 -67.35 -7.92
CA LEU A 4 -10.81 -66.76 -7.02
C LEU A 4 -12.22 -66.75 -7.67
N PRO A 5 -13.31 -66.90 -6.89
CA PRO A 5 -14.66 -66.98 -7.41
C PRO A 5 -15.22 -65.61 -7.86
N PRO A 6 -16.22 -65.59 -8.77
CA PRO A 6 -16.69 -64.37 -9.42
C PRO A 6 -17.57 -63.53 -8.47
N ARG A 7 -17.26 -62.23 -8.36
CA ARG A 7 -18.10 -61.26 -7.64
C ARG A 7 -19.44 -61.09 -8.36
N LYS A 8 -20.52 -61.56 -7.74
CA LYS A 8 -21.90 -61.18 -8.10
C LYS A 8 -22.26 -59.89 -7.36
N ASN A 9 -22.92 -58.99 -8.10
CA ASN A 9 -23.52 -57.70 -7.72
C ASN A 9 -22.65 -56.47 -8.03
N LEU A 10 -22.89 -55.88 -9.20
CA LEU A 10 -22.64 -54.47 -9.47
C LEU A 10 -23.73 -53.67 -8.75
N THR A 11 -23.41 -53.10 -7.60
CA THR A 11 -24.27 -52.11 -6.94
C THR A 11 -24.36 -50.87 -7.83
N PRO A 12 -25.55 -50.34 -8.16
CA PRO A 12 -25.66 -49.12 -8.94
C PRO A 12 -25.44 -47.93 -8.01
N THR A 13 -24.21 -47.59 -7.68
CA THR A 13 -23.89 -46.29 -7.06
C THR A 13 -23.91 -45.23 -8.16
N ARG A 14 -25.11 -44.86 -8.61
CA ARG A 14 -25.32 -43.58 -9.27
C ARG A 14 -25.24 -42.50 -8.19
N ILE A 15 -24.02 -42.21 -7.73
CA ILE A 15 -23.74 -41.02 -6.93
C ILE A 15 -24.04 -39.86 -7.88
N SER A 16 -25.21 -39.25 -7.75
CA SER A 16 -25.38 -37.88 -8.22
C SER A 16 -24.30 -37.09 -7.47
N LYS A 17 -23.22 -36.71 -8.16
CA LYS A 17 -22.23 -35.78 -7.61
C LYS A 17 -22.99 -34.48 -7.34
N GLN A 18 -23.55 -34.34 -6.14
CA GLN A 18 -24.01 -33.05 -5.68
C GLN A 18 -22.78 -32.17 -5.71
N HIS A 19 -22.85 -31.11 -6.52
CA HIS A 19 -21.75 -30.16 -6.62
C HIS A 19 -21.71 -29.39 -5.30
N LEU A 20 -20.86 -29.84 -4.38
CA LEU A 20 -20.66 -29.18 -3.10
C LEU A 20 -20.12 -27.77 -3.36
N SER A 21 -20.57 -26.80 -2.56
CA SER A 21 -19.97 -25.48 -2.59
C SER A 21 -18.51 -25.55 -2.13
N PRO A 22 -17.66 -24.58 -2.51
CA PRO A 22 -16.28 -24.54 -2.01
C PRO A 22 -16.20 -24.58 -0.48
N LEU A 23 -17.09 -23.84 0.20
CA LEU A 23 -17.21 -23.87 1.65
C LEU A 23 -17.55 -25.26 2.19
N GLN A 24 -18.56 -25.94 1.63
CA GLN A 24 -18.95 -27.28 2.05
C GLN A 24 -17.81 -28.30 1.89
N THR A 25 -17.02 -28.15 0.82
CA THR A 25 -15.86 -29.01 0.57
C THR A 25 -14.79 -28.81 1.64
N LEU A 26 -14.46 -27.56 1.98
CA LEU A 26 -13.49 -27.25 3.04
C LEU A 26 -13.97 -27.73 4.42
N LEU A 27 -15.26 -27.61 4.71
CA LEU A 27 -15.86 -28.16 5.93
C LEU A 27 -15.73 -29.69 5.99
N GLN A 28 -15.93 -30.39 4.86
CA GLN A 28 -15.75 -31.84 4.78
C GLN A 28 -14.28 -32.28 4.93
N MET A 29 -13.33 -31.40 4.57
CA MET A 29 -11.89 -31.60 4.84
C MET A 29 -11.53 -31.42 6.33
N GLY A 30 -12.46 -30.96 7.16
CA GLY A 30 -12.27 -30.79 8.60
C GLY A 30 -11.87 -29.38 9.04
N PHE A 31 -11.83 -28.40 8.12
CA PHE A 31 -11.60 -27.02 8.49
C PHE A 31 -12.82 -26.43 9.21
N THR A 32 -12.59 -25.54 10.18
CA THR A 32 -13.68 -24.81 10.84
C THR A 32 -14.34 -23.85 9.86
N LYS A 33 -15.63 -23.56 10.07
CA LYS A 33 -16.39 -22.62 9.22
C LYS A 33 -15.67 -21.26 9.10
N HIS A 34 -15.24 -20.71 10.23
CA HIS A 34 -14.51 -19.45 10.31
C HIS A 34 -13.25 -19.43 9.44
N ARG A 35 -12.37 -20.43 9.59
CA ARG A 35 -11.14 -20.53 8.80
C ARG A 35 -11.42 -20.73 7.31
N ALA A 36 -12.40 -21.57 6.98
CA ALA A 36 -12.79 -21.83 5.59
C ALA A 36 -13.31 -20.56 4.89
N GLU A 37 -14.17 -19.78 5.57
CA GLU A 37 -14.68 -18.51 5.02
C GLU A 37 -13.56 -17.48 4.87
N LYS A 38 -12.71 -17.33 5.88
CA LYS A 38 -11.54 -16.44 5.81
C LYS A 38 -10.62 -16.80 4.65
N ALA A 39 -10.33 -18.08 4.45
CA ALA A 39 -9.47 -18.54 3.36
C ALA A 39 -10.09 -18.28 1.98
N LEU A 40 -11.40 -18.55 1.83
CA LEU A 40 -12.13 -18.24 0.59
C LEU A 40 -12.11 -16.74 0.30
N ALA A 41 -12.31 -15.88 1.32
CA ALA A 41 -12.24 -14.44 1.17
C ALA A 41 -10.81 -13.94 0.86
N ALA A 42 -9.80 -14.46 1.55
CA ALA A 42 -8.39 -14.10 1.33
C ALA A 42 -7.88 -14.48 -0.06
N THR A 43 -8.46 -15.52 -0.67
CA THR A 43 -8.09 -16.03 -1.99
C THR A 43 -9.03 -15.58 -3.11
N GLY A 44 -10.04 -14.74 -2.81
CA GLY A 44 -10.95 -14.18 -3.80
C GLY A 44 -11.97 -15.19 -4.35
N ASN A 45 -12.29 -16.23 -3.59
CA ASN A 45 -13.19 -17.33 -3.95
C ASN A 45 -12.76 -18.08 -5.24
N ARG A 46 -11.46 -18.15 -5.52
CA ARG A 46 -10.92 -18.76 -6.76
C ARG A 46 -10.94 -20.29 -6.78
N GLY A 47 -11.37 -20.93 -5.70
CA GLY A 47 -11.56 -22.38 -5.63
C GLY A 47 -11.10 -22.99 -4.32
N VAL A 48 -11.46 -24.26 -4.13
CA VAL A 48 -11.16 -25.03 -2.90
C VAL A 48 -9.65 -25.22 -2.74
N GLN A 49 -8.93 -25.56 -3.81
CA GLN A 49 -7.51 -25.89 -3.75
C GLN A 49 -6.68 -24.70 -3.23
N ILE A 50 -6.87 -23.52 -3.82
CA ILE A 50 -6.13 -22.31 -3.42
C ILE A 50 -6.48 -21.93 -1.97
N ALA A 51 -7.74 -22.06 -1.57
CA ALA A 51 -8.15 -21.79 -0.19
C ALA A 51 -7.57 -22.81 0.81
N SER A 52 -7.49 -24.09 0.46
CA SER A 52 -6.86 -25.11 1.32
C SER A 52 -5.35 -24.89 1.42
N ASP A 53 -4.69 -24.54 0.32
CA ASP A 53 -3.25 -24.26 0.32
C ASP A 53 -2.94 -23.01 1.15
N TRP A 54 -3.79 -21.98 1.06
CA TRP A 54 -3.70 -20.80 1.91
C TRP A 54 -3.82 -21.15 3.40
N LEU A 55 -4.77 -22.02 3.78
CA LEU A 55 -4.94 -22.48 5.16
C LEU A 55 -3.73 -23.24 5.69
N LEU A 56 -3.12 -24.08 4.85
CA LEU A 56 -1.92 -24.82 5.21
C LEU A 56 -0.72 -23.89 5.36
N ALA A 57 -0.58 -22.90 4.48
CA ALA A 57 0.48 -21.89 4.58
C ALA A 57 0.35 -21.00 5.83
N HIS A 58 -0.89 -20.71 6.26
CA HIS A 58 -1.19 -19.87 7.43
C HIS A 58 -1.36 -20.67 8.73
N VAL A 59 -0.96 -21.95 8.78
CA VAL A 59 -1.13 -22.79 9.97
C VAL A 59 -0.44 -22.21 11.23
N ASN A 60 0.65 -21.47 11.03
CA ASN A 60 1.43 -20.81 12.08
C ASN A 60 1.10 -19.32 12.25
N ASP A 61 0.13 -18.79 11.51
CA ASP A 61 -0.33 -17.42 11.67
C ASP A 61 -1.10 -17.30 13.00
N SER A 62 -0.55 -16.53 13.94
CA SER A 62 -1.13 -16.28 15.26
C SER A 62 -2.50 -15.60 15.23
N THR A 63 -2.83 -15.00 14.09
CA THR A 63 -4.03 -14.19 13.87
C THR A 63 -5.06 -14.85 12.96
N LEU A 64 -4.80 -16.09 12.53
CA LEU A 64 -5.68 -16.86 11.66
C LEU A 64 -7.10 -17.00 12.23
N ASP A 65 -7.25 -17.09 13.55
CA ASP A 65 -8.56 -17.24 14.20
C ASP A 65 -9.21 -15.92 14.63
N GLU A 66 -8.55 -14.77 14.45
CA GLU A 66 -9.12 -13.47 14.81
C GLU A 66 -10.35 -13.17 13.95
N ASN A 67 -11.40 -12.62 14.56
CA ASN A 67 -12.60 -12.20 13.83
C ASN A 67 -12.48 -10.71 13.46
N CYS A 68 -11.75 -10.44 12.37
CA CYS A 68 -11.58 -9.09 11.83
C CYS A 68 -12.20 -9.01 10.43
N PRO A 69 -13.24 -8.19 10.22
CA PRO A 69 -13.83 -8.00 8.91
C PRO A 69 -12.80 -7.48 7.90
N ARG A 70 -12.75 -8.13 6.74
CA ARG A 70 -11.87 -7.75 5.64
C ARG A 70 -12.30 -6.42 5.03
N GLU A 71 -11.32 -5.63 4.56
CA GLU A 71 -11.58 -4.36 3.89
C GLU A 71 -11.62 -4.55 2.38
N TYR A 72 -12.66 -4.01 1.76
CA TYR A 72 -12.92 -4.09 0.32
C TYR A 72 -12.92 -2.70 -0.29
N ILE A 73 -12.57 -2.64 -1.58
CA ILE A 73 -12.55 -1.39 -2.34
C ILE A 73 -12.92 -1.66 -3.80
N LEU A 74 -13.68 -0.74 -4.42
CA LEU A 74 -14.08 -0.85 -5.82
C LEU A 74 -13.42 0.25 -6.64
N TYR A 75 -12.64 -0.17 -7.63
CA TYR A 75 -11.94 0.71 -8.56
C TYR A 75 -12.47 0.55 -9.99
N ALA A 76 -12.41 1.63 -10.75
CA ALA A 76 -12.35 1.58 -12.21
C ALA A 76 -10.88 1.75 -12.63
N CYS A 77 -10.32 0.77 -13.32
CA CYS A 77 -8.94 0.74 -13.79
C CYS A 77 -8.89 0.91 -15.31
N PRO A 78 -8.02 1.79 -15.84
CA PRO A 78 -7.81 1.88 -17.28
C PRO A 78 -7.07 0.63 -17.78
N THR A 79 -7.27 0.29 -19.05
CA THR A 79 -6.58 -0.81 -19.71
C THR A 79 -6.09 -0.40 -21.11
N GLY A 80 -5.21 -1.21 -21.70
CA GLY A 80 -4.65 -0.96 -23.03
C GLY A 80 -3.65 0.19 -23.06
N SER A 81 -3.63 0.96 -24.15
CA SER A 81 -2.59 1.97 -24.42
C SER A 81 -2.51 3.09 -23.38
N PHE A 82 -3.64 3.47 -22.76
CA PHE A 82 -3.63 4.49 -21.73
C PHE A 82 -2.99 3.98 -20.43
N LEU A 83 -3.24 2.72 -20.06
CA LEU A 83 -2.58 2.10 -18.91
C LEU A 83 -1.05 2.08 -19.10
N HIS A 84 -0.56 1.68 -20.27
CA HIS A 84 0.88 1.68 -20.55
C HIS A 84 1.53 3.06 -20.44
N GLN A 85 0.83 4.13 -20.87
CA GLN A 85 1.31 5.50 -20.68
C GLN A 85 1.40 5.88 -19.20
N LEU A 86 0.44 5.44 -18.37
CA LEU A 86 0.43 5.70 -16.93
C LEU A 86 1.55 4.92 -16.21
N GLU A 87 1.78 3.67 -16.61
CA GLU A 87 2.89 2.85 -16.10
C GLU A 87 4.25 3.49 -16.41
N GLU A 88 4.44 3.95 -17.65
CA GLU A 88 5.66 4.65 -18.04
C GLU A 88 5.82 5.98 -17.29
N PHE A 89 4.74 6.76 -17.16
CA PHE A 89 4.73 7.98 -16.36
C PHE A 89 5.20 7.70 -14.93
N TRP A 90 4.68 6.66 -14.28
CA TRP A 90 5.06 6.34 -12.90
C TRP A 90 6.47 5.81 -12.77
N ASN A 91 6.94 5.05 -13.75
CA ASN A 91 8.34 4.63 -13.77
C ASN A 91 9.27 5.84 -13.85
N GLN A 92 9.02 6.77 -14.78
CA GLN A 92 9.80 7.99 -14.94
C GLN A 92 9.70 8.92 -13.73
N SER A 93 8.49 9.14 -13.19
CA SER A 93 8.30 9.99 -12.00
C SER A 93 9.00 9.41 -10.79
N ARG A 94 9.00 8.08 -10.62
CA ARG A 94 9.73 7.40 -9.54
C ARG A 94 11.24 7.58 -9.67
N ILE A 95 11.80 7.45 -10.87
CA ILE A 95 13.23 7.64 -11.12
C ILE A 95 13.64 9.11 -10.86
N MET A 96 12.83 10.06 -11.32
CA MET A 96 13.16 11.49 -11.28
C MET A 96 12.86 12.15 -9.93
N CYS A 97 11.79 11.74 -9.25
CA CYS A 97 11.23 12.42 -8.08
C CYS A 97 11.16 11.54 -6.83
N GLY A 98 11.55 10.27 -6.93
CA GLY A 98 11.45 9.30 -5.85
C GLY A 98 10.02 8.78 -5.66
N TRP A 99 9.80 8.09 -4.55
CA TRP A 99 8.52 7.46 -4.27
C TRP A 99 7.45 8.48 -3.88
N ASN A 100 6.35 8.54 -4.65
CA ASN A 100 5.14 9.26 -4.33
C ASN A 100 4.06 8.30 -3.81
N GLY A 101 3.16 8.77 -2.94
CA GLY A 101 2.05 7.95 -2.45
C GLY A 101 1.14 7.39 -3.56
N ALA A 102 1.06 8.05 -4.73
CA ALA A 102 0.32 7.53 -5.87
C ALA A 102 0.89 6.19 -6.39
N HIS A 103 2.19 5.92 -6.21
CA HIS A 103 2.82 4.66 -6.59
C HIS A 103 2.40 3.48 -5.69
N ASN A 104 1.74 3.72 -4.55
CA ASN A 104 1.24 2.63 -3.70
C ASN A 104 0.05 1.88 -4.34
N TYR A 105 -0.50 2.40 -5.43
CA TYR A 105 -1.72 1.86 -6.04
C TYR A 105 -1.56 1.74 -7.56
N VAL A 106 -2.23 0.75 -8.15
CA VAL A 106 -2.44 0.70 -9.61
C VAL A 106 -3.18 1.95 -10.11
N PRO A 107 -3.07 2.35 -11.39
CA PRO A 107 -3.82 3.50 -11.88
C PRO A 107 -5.32 3.21 -11.78
N HIS A 108 -6.06 4.10 -11.12
CA HIS A 108 -7.46 3.83 -10.80
C HIS A 108 -8.26 5.12 -10.61
N ILE A 109 -9.58 4.96 -10.71
CA ILE A 109 -10.59 5.89 -10.21
C ILE A 109 -11.32 5.16 -9.08
N THR A 110 -11.36 5.76 -7.88
CA THR A 110 -12.07 5.20 -6.75
C THR A 110 -13.58 5.38 -6.92
N LEU A 111 -14.30 4.26 -7.03
CA LEU A 111 -15.77 4.25 -7.18
C LEU A 111 -16.48 4.08 -5.85
N VAL A 112 -15.94 3.20 -5.00
CA VAL A 112 -16.37 2.98 -3.63
C VAL A 112 -15.11 2.89 -2.78
N SER A 113 -15.00 3.75 -1.77
CA SER A 113 -13.88 3.77 -0.82
C SER A 113 -13.82 2.49 0.01
N PHE A 114 -12.75 2.32 0.79
CA PHE A 114 -12.62 1.19 1.70
C PHE A 114 -13.85 1.03 2.60
N PHE A 115 -14.40 -0.17 2.63
CA PHE A 115 -15.48 -0.57 3.53
C PHE A 115 -15.20 -1.96 4.09
N LYS A 116 -15.73 -2.23 5.29
CA LYS A 116 -15.54 -3.51 5.96
C LYS A 116 -16.71 -4.43 5.68
N ALA A 117 -16.42 -5.71 5.43
CA ALA A 117 -17.44 -6.74 5.29
C ALA A 117 -16.97 -8.07 5.91
N PRO A 118 -17.89 -8.89 6.45
CA PRO A 118 -17.59 -10.25 6.90
C PRO A 118 -17.04 -11.13 5.77
N ASP A 119 -16.21 -12.12 6.11
CA ASP A 119 -15.61 -13.04 5.12
C ASP A 119 -16.67 -13.86 4.36
N GLU A 120 -17.78 -14.22 5.02
CA GLU A 120 -18.91 -14.94 4.39
C GLU A 120 -19.60 -14.13 3.26
N SER A 121 -19.49 -12.80 3.29
CA SER A 121 -20.07 -11.92 2.27
C SER A 121 -19.21 -11.79 1.01
N SER A 122 -17.96 -12.27 1.04
CA SER A 122 -16.99 -12.11 -0.06
C SER A 122 -17.53 -12.54 -1.43
N LEU A 123 -18.18 -13.71 -1.49
CA LEU A 123 -18.76 -14.23 -2.73
C LEU A 123 -19.94 -13.38 -3.23
N HIS A 124 -20.79 -12.93 -2.30
CA HIS A 124 -21.93 -12.07 -2.63
C HIS A 124 -21.47 -10.73 -3.19
N LEU A 125 -20.46 -10.09 -2.60
CA LEU A 125 -19.87 -8.84 -3.09
C LEU A 125 -19.36 -8.98 -4.54
N SER A 126 -18.63 -10.07 -4.81
CA SER A 126 -18.11 -10.38 -6.15
C SER A 126 -19.23 -10.57 -7.18
N LYS A 127 -20.28 -11.33 -6.83
CA LYS A 127 -21.43 -11.60 -7.71
C LYS A 127 -22.29 -10.35 -7.95
N ALA A 128 -22.52 -9.54 -6.92
CA ALA A 128 -23.28 -8.31 -7.00
C ALA A 128 -22.65 -7.32 -8.01
N LEU A 129 -21.32 -7.21 -8.05
CA LEU A 129 -20.65 -6.33 -9.03
C LEU A 129 -20.98 -6.73 -10.47
N LYS A 130 -20.87 -8.03 -10.79
CA LYS A 130 -21.22 -8.54 -12.13
C LYS A 130 -22.68 -8.28 -12.46
N GLN A 131 -23.60 -8.59 -11.54
CA GLN A 131 -25.03 -8.37 -11.72
C GLN A 131 -25.37 -6.89 -11.97
N VAL A 132 -24.76 -5.98 -11.22
CA VAL A 132 -25.00 -4.54 -11.39
C VAL A 132 -24.52 -4.05 -12.76
N VAL A 133 -23.35 -4.50 -13.23
CA VAL A 133 -22.87 -4.14 -14.57
C VAL A 133 -23.77 -4.73 -15.65
N ASP A 134 -24.14 -6.00 -15.54
CA ASP A 134 -25.01 -6.68 -16.52
C ASP A 134 -26.41 -6.00 -16.60
N MET A 135 -26.89 -5.40 -15.51
CA MET A 135 -28.18 -4.71 -15.43
C MET A 135 -28.15 -3.21 -15.77
N SER A 136 -26.98 -2.55 -15.71
CA SER A 136 -26.88 -1.09 -15.80
C SER A 136 -26.87 -0.53 -17.24
N GLY A 137 -27.00 -1.40 -18.25
CA GLY A 137 -27.26 -1.03 -19.64
C GLY A 137 -26.02 -1.15 -20.54
N PRO A 138 -25.98 -0.41 -21.67
CA PRO A 138 -24.89 -0.53 -22.64
C PRO A 138 -23.56 -0.06 -22.04
N LEU A 139 -22.53 -0.89 -22.22
CA LEU A 139 -21.14 -0.53 -21.94
C LEU A 139 -20.72 0.75 -22.67
N LEU A 140 -19.72 1.44 -22.12
CA LEU A 140 -19.13 2.63 -22.72
C LEU A 140 -18.71 2.32 -24.17
N ASP A 141 -19.24 3.12 -25.10
CA ASP A 141 -19.00 3.03 -26.54
C ASP A 141 -17.96 4.04 -27.04
N ARG A 142 -17.55 4.96 -26.18
CA ARG A 142 -16.52 5.97 -26.41
C ARG A 142 -15.54 6.05 -25.23
N PRO A 143 -14.34 6.62 -25.45
CA PRO A 143 -13.40 6.88 -24.37
C PRO A 143 -14.00 7.77 -23.28
N LEU A 144 -13.60 7.51 -22.03
CA LEU A 144 -13.92 8.40 -20.91
C LEU A 144 -13.26 9.75 -21.13
N LYS A 145 -14.03 10.83 -21.00
CA LYS A 145 -13.49 12.18 -21.09
C LYS A 145 -12.80 12.53 -19.78
N LEU A 146 -11.47 12.57 -19.84
CA LEU A 146 -10.59 12.92 -18.73
C LEU A 146 -10.03 14.33 -18.91
N GLU A 147 -10.19 15.16 -17.90
CA GLU A 147 -9.75 16.56 -17.88
C GLU A 147 -8.52 16.69 -16.96
N PRO A 148 -7.35 17.06 -17.50
CA PRO A 148 -6.14 17.17 -16.69
C PRO A 148 -6.27 18.30 -15.68
N TYR A 149 -5.81 18.05 -14.46
CA TYR A 149 -5.76 19.04 -13.40
C TYR A 149 -4.40 19.01 -12.72
N LEU A 150 -3.78 20.19 -12.68
CA LEU A 150 -2.44 20.41 -12.15
C LEU A 150 -2.49 21.49 -11.09
N SER A 151 -2.00 21.17 -9.90
CA SER A 151 -1.89 22.07 -8.77
C SER A 151 -0.57 21.82 -8.04
N GLN A 152 -0.18 22.71 -7.13
CA GLN A 152 1.09 22.61 -6.41
C GLN A 152 1.23 21.31 -5.60
N ASN A 153 0.12 20.71 -5.16
CA ASN A 153 0.12 19.55 -4.26
C ASN A 153 -0.64 18.34 -4.83
N PHE A 154 -1.15 18.42 -6.07
CA PHE A 154 -1.92 17.35 -6.70
C PHE A 154 -1.87 17.46 -8.22
N MET A 155 -1.65 16.33 -8.89
CA MET A 155 -1.73 16.15 -10.33
C MET A 155 -2.57 14.91 -10.64
N GLY A 156 -3.47 15.04 -11.59
CA GLY A 156 -4.34 13.93 -11.99
C GLY A 156 -5.28 14.30 -13.11
N PHE A 157 -6.23 13.41 -13.37
CA PHE A 157 -7.32 13.63 -14.29
C PHE A 157 -8.64 13.61 -13.53
N PHE A 158 -9.50 14.60 -13.76
CA PHE A 158 -10.91 14.51 -13.36
C PHE A 158 -11.73 13.90 -14.47
N VAL A 159 -12.72 13.10 -14.10
CA VAL A 159 -13.69 12.59 -15.06
C VAL A 159 -14.72 13.70 -15.34
N ALA A 160 -14.99 13.97 -16.61
CA ALA A 160 -16.02 14.90 -17.02
C ALA A 160 -17.40 14.52 -16.45
N GLU A 161 -18.25 15.51 -16.21
CA GLU A 161 -19.49 15.36 -15.44
C GLU A 161 -20.43 14.26 -15.97
N ASP A 162 -20.67 14.18 -17.27
CA ASP A 162 -21.57 13.17 -17.87
C ASP A 162 -21.09 11.74 -17.61
N ASP A 163 -19.79 11.51 -17.82
CA ASP A 163 -19.13 10.22 -17.64
C ASP A 163 -19.02 9.87 -16.14
N ALA A 164 -18.74 10.87 -15.30
CA ALA A 164 -18.73 10.72 -13.86
C ALA A 164 -20.10 10.34 -13.31
N ASN A 165 -21.17 10.94 -13.84
CA ASN A 165 -22.55 10.63 -13.46
C ASN A 165 -22.93 9.20 -13.81
N TYR A 166 -22.48 8.68 -14.96
CA TYR A 166 -22.67 7.26 -15.31
C TYR A 166 -21.99 6.33 -14.29
N MET A 167 -20.70 6.54 -14.01
CA MET A 167 -19.97 5.71 -13.05
C MET A 167 -20.54 5.82 -11.63
N LYS A 168 -20.95 7.02 -11.20
CA LYS A 168 -21.61 7.22 -9.90
C LYS A 168 -22.93 6.45 -9.78
N ARG A 169 -23.75 6.40 -10.84
CA ARG A 169 -24.99 5.59 -10.84
C ARG A 169 -24.68 4.10 -10.64
N LEU A 170 -23.64 3.61 -11.31
CA LEU A 170 -23.20 2.23 -11.17
C LEU A 170 -22.71 1.94 -9.74
N SER A 171 -21.88 2.82 -9.17
CA SER A 171 -21.44 2.72 -7.77
C SER A 171 -22.62 2.73 -6.80
N LEU A 172 -23.61 3.61 -7.01
CA LEU A 172 -24.80 3.70 -6.17
C LEU A 172 -25.64 2.43 -6.23
N GLN A 173 -25.79 1.83 -7.41
CA GLN A 173 -26.50 0.57 -7.57
C GLN A 173 -25.75 -0.58 -6.88
N TYR A 174 -24.42 -0.63 -7.00
CA TYR A 174 -23.60 -1.60 -6.28
C TYR A 174 -23.73 -1.44 -4.76
N VAL A 175 -23.57 -0.22 -4.25
CA VAL A 175 -23.77 0.10 -2.82
C VAL A 175 -25.15 -0.35 -2.35
N LYS A 176 -26.22 -0.06 -3.11
CA LYS A 176 -27.57 -0.48 -2.76
C LYS A 176 -27.74 -2.01 -2.73
N GLU A 177 -27.12 -2.72 -3.66
CA GLU A 177 -27.22 -4.19 -3.75
C GLU A 177 -26.53 -4.89 -2.57
N VAL A 178 -25.36 -4.39 -2.16
CA VAL A 178 -24.55 -5.05 -1.13
C VAL A 178 -24.77 -4.51 0.29
N SER A 179 -25.38 -3.33 0.44
CA SER A 179 -25.65 -2.74 1.76
C SER A 179 -26.69 -3.56 2.51
N ASN A 180 -26.35 -3.95 3.74
CA ASN A 180 -27.24 -4.69 4.64
C ASN A 180 -26.90 -4.35 6.11
N SER A 181 -27.47 -5.07 7.08
CA SER A 181 -27.23 -4.80 8.50
C SER A 181 -25.78 -4.97 8.97
N THR A 182 -24.93 -5.67 8.20
CA THR A 182 -23.53 -5.96 8.52
C THR A 182 -22.54 -5.15 7.69
N ILE A 183 -22.96 -4.62 6.54
CA ILE A 183 -22.10 -3.88 5.62
C ILE A 183 -22.62 -2.46 5.49
N SER A 184 -21.87 -1.52 6.08
CA SER A 184 -22.16 -0.09 5.99
C SER A 184 -21.30 0.54 4.91
N LEU A 185 -21.93 0.98 3.82
CA LEU A 185 -21.28 1.76 2.77
C LEU A 185 -21.94 3.13 2.66
N GLU A 186 -21.11 4.15 2.45
CA GLU A 186 -21.58 5.48 2.12
C GLU A 186 -21.36 5.77 0.62
N PRO A 187 -22.32 6.42 -0.04
CA PRO A 187 -22.20 6.77 -1.44
C PRO A 187 -21.05 7.78 -1.66
N HIS A 188 -20.24 7.56 -2.69
CA HIS A 188 -19.12 8.44 -3.01
C HIS A 188 -19.60 9.80 -3.54
N VAL A 189 -19.53 10.84 -2.70
CA VAL A 189 -20.01 12.19 -3.02
C VAL A 189 -18.97 13.06 -3.75
N LYS A 190 -17.68 12.72 -3.67
CA LYS A 190 -16.60 13.52 -4.26
C LYS A 190 -16.55 13.39 -5.80
N SER A 191 -15.84 14.30 -6.46
CA SER A 191 -15.53 14.21 -7.88
C SER A 191 -14.65 12.98 -8.15
N LEU A 192 -14.98 12.26 -9.23
CA LEU A 192 -14.20 11.10 -9.67
C LEU A 192 -12.92 11.58 -10.33
N HIS A 193 -11.80 11.01 -9.92
CA HIS A 193 -10.49 11.40 -10.40
C HIS A 193 -9.54 10.21 -10.44
N LEU A 194 -8.57 10.27 -11.35
CA LEU A 194 -7.40 9.42 -11.41
C LEU A 194 -6.22 10.24 -10.91
N THR A 195 -5.59 9.77 -9.82
CA THR A 195 -4.45 10.46 -9.21
C THR A 195 -3.15 10.01 -9.84
N LEU A 196 -2.31 10.95 -10.25
CA LEU A 196 -0.97 10.68 -10.78
C LEU A 196 0.12 10.95 -9.75
N ALA A 197 0.01 12.06 -9.02
CA ALA A 197 0.92 12.44 -7.95
C ALA A 197 0.22 13.38 -6.97
N TYR A 198 0.54 13.27 -5.67
CA TYR A 198 0.01 14.18 -4.66
C TYR A 198 1.02 14.40 -3.53
N GLN A 199 0.89 15.51 -2.79
CA GLN A 199 1.76 15.88 -1.67
C GLN A 199 3.27 15.86 -2.02
N PHE A 200 3.62 16.17 -3.26
CA PHE A 200 5.00 16.24 -3.71
C PHE A 200 5.61 17.63 -3.42
N PRO A 201 6.93 17.72 -3.18
CA PRO A 201 7.64 19.00 -3.05
C PRO A 201 7.50 19.92 -4.27
N GLN A 202 7.41 21.24 -4.06
CA GLN A 202 7.21 22.21 -5.15
C GLN A 202 8.34 22.22 -6.20
N ASN A 203 9.57 21.87 -5.83
CA ASN A 203 10.69 21.76 -6.77
C ASN A 203 10.51 20.62 -7.80
N GLN A 204 9.63 19.65 -7.53
CA GLN A 204 9.31 18.55 -8.44
C GLN A 204 8.19 18.93 -9.44
N PHE A 205 7.47 20.04 -9.21
CA PHE A 205 6.28 20.40 -9.97
C PHE A 205 6.54 20.49 -11.49
N ASN A 206 7.59 21.17 -11.93
CA ASN A 206 7.85 21.35 -13.36
C ASN A 206 8.20 20.04 -14.07
N SER A 207 8.96 19.17 -13.39
CA SER A 207 9.32 17.84 -13.90
C SER A 207 8.07 16.97 -14.07
N LEU A 208 7.25 16.89 -13.02
CA LEU A 208 6.00 16.12 -13.04
C LEU A 208 5.01 16.69 -14.07
N LYS A 209 4.87 18.02 -14.14
CA LYS A 209 3.99 18.69 -15.11
C LYS A 209 4.35 18.30 -16.55
N THR A 210 5.63 18.32 -16.89
CA THR A 210 6.10 17.93 -18.24
C THR A 210 5.72 16.49 -18.57
N LEU A 211 5.86 15.58 -17.60
CA LEU A 211 5.45 14.18 -17.76
C LEU A 211 3.92 14.06 -17.95
N VAL A 212 3.11 14.78 -17.17
CA VAL A 212 1.64 14.74 -17.32
C VAL A 212 1.20 15.30 -18.68
N GLU A 213 1.83 16.38 -19.15
CA GLU A 213 1.52 16.98 -20.46
C GLU A 213 1.85 16.07 -21.64
N SER A 214 2.72 15.06 -21.45
CA SER A 214 3.02 14.04 -22.46
C SER A 214 1.95 12.94 -22.58
N LEU A 215 1.04 12.83 -21.59
CA LEU A 215 0.01 11.80 -21.56
C LEU A 215 -1.13 12.13 -22.53
N ASN A 216 -1.53 11.14 -23.34
CA ASN A 216 -2.68 11.27 -24.21
C ASN A 216 -3.94 10.62 -23.60
N ALA A 217 -4.69 11.43 -22.85
CA ALA A 217 -5.95 11.01 -22.22
C ALA A 217 -7.05 10.58 -23.20
N THR A 218 -6.99 10.97 -24.48
CA THR A 218 -7.98 10.53 -25.50
C THR A 218 -7.91 9.03 -25.79
N SER A 219 -6.78 8.39 -25.43
CA SER A 219 -6.58 6.96 -25.57
C SER A 219 -7.23 6.12 -24.45
N ALA A 220 -7.89 6.74 -23.47
CA ALA A 220 -8.56 6.10 -22.33
C ALA A 220 -9.89 5.41 -22.71
N SER A 221 -9.81 4.50 -23.69
CA SER A 221 -10.95 3.84 -24.32
C SER A 221 -11.46 2.63 -23.54
N ASN A 222 -10.57 1.97 -22.79
CA ASN A 222 -10.87 0.72 -22.11
C ASN A 222 -10.74 0.83 -20.60
N TRP A 223 -11.77 0.35 -19.91
CA TRP A 223 -11.90 0.41 -18.47
C TRP A 223 -12.51 -0.87 -17.94
N GLU A 224 -12.03 -1.29 -16.79
CA GLU A 224 -12.52 -2.45 -16.05
C GLU A 224 -12.84 -2.04 -14.62
N LEU A 225 -13.92 -2.58 -14.08
CA LEU A 225 -14.22 -2.51 -12.67
C LEU A 225 -13.52 -3.65 -11.95
N ARG A 226 -12.82 -3.34 -10.87
CA ARG A 226 -12.06 -4.31 -10.09
C ARG A 226 -12.40 -4.20 -8.61
N LEU A 227 -12.90 -5.29 -8.04
CA LEU A 227 -13.15 -5.43 -6.61
C LEU A 227 -11.91 -6.02 -5.95
N TYR A 228 -11.26 -5.24 -5.11
CA TYR A 228 -10.11 -5.66 -4.33
C TYR A 228 -10.47 -5.81 -2.86
N SER A 229 -9.63 -6.52 -2.13
CA SER A 229 -9.66 -6.55 -0.67
C SER A 229 -8.27 -6.67 -0.06
N ARG A 230 -8.15 -6.27 1.20
CA ARG A 230 -6.93 -6.42 1.99
C ARG A 230 -7.23 -6.74 3.44
N ASP A 231 -6.21 -7.23 4.15
CA ASP A 231 -6.28 -7.37 5.60
C ASP A 231 -6.16 -5.99 6.26
N PRO A 232 -7.15 -5.55 7.07
CA PRO A 232 -7.13 -4.23 7.69
C PRO A 232 -5.93 -4.00 8.62
N ARG A 233 -5.36 -5.07 9.18
CA ARG A 233 -4.24 -5.00 10.15
C ARG A 233 -2.93 -4.58 9.48
N LEU A 234 -2.86 -4.71 8.16
CA LEU A 234 -1.66 -4.45 7.36
C LEU A 234 -1.69 -3.05 6.71
N THR A 235 -2.75 -2.27 6.94
CA THR A 235 -2.98 -0.95 6.32
C THR A 235 -1.85 0.07 6.55
N THR A 236 -1.14 -0.02 7.67
CA THR A 236 -0.07 0.94 8.01
C THR A 236 1.32 0.45 7.61
N LYS A 237 1.43 -0.72 6.98
CA LYS A 237 2.70 -1.35 6.61
C LYS A 237 3.04 -1.08 5.15
N GLN A 238 4.32 -0.91 4.86
CA GLN A 238 4.83 -0.90 3.49
C GLN A 238 4.85 -2.32 2.93
N VAL A 239 4.60 -2.47 1.64
CA VAL A 239 4.71 -3.75 0.94
C VAL A 239 6.02 -3.77 0.18
N HIS A 240 6.84 -4.78 0.45
CA HIS A 240 8.06 -5.04 -0.30
C HIS A 240 7.95 -6.39 -1.02
N LYS A 241 8.49 -6.45 -2.24
CA LYS A 241 8.65 -7.68 -3.01
C LYS A 241 10.01 -8.30 -2.70
N VAL A 242 10.05 -9.61 -2.47
CA VAL A 242 11.28 -10.36 -2.26
C VAL A 242 12.03 -10.49 -3.59
N VAL A 243 13.26 -10.02 -3.64
CA VAL A 243 14.16 -10.09 -4.80
C VAL A 243 15.27 -11.12 -4.62
N TYR A 244 15.59 -11.49 -3.38
CA TYR A 244 16.55 -12.54 -3.05
C TYR A 244 15.96 -13.54 -2.05
N PRO A 245 16.22 -14.86 -2.20
CA PRO A 245 15.71 -15.85 -1.27
C PRO A 245 16.53 -15.84 0.03
N HIS A 246 15.90 -16.26 1.13
CA HIS A 246 16.55 -16.40 2.44
C HIS A 246 16.01 -17.62 3.17
N SER A 247 16.91 -18.45 3.67
CA SER A 247 16.56 -19.59 4.52
C SER A 247 16.84 -19.21 5.99
N PRO A 248 15.86 -19.34 6.90
CA PRO A 248 16.03 -19.02 8.31
C PRO A 248 17.17 -19.83 8.93
N HIS A 249 18.10 -19.15 9.61
CA HIS A 249 19.10 -19.80 10.45
C HIS A 249 18.62 -19.88 11.89
N GLU A 250 18.03 -18.79 12.39
CA GLU A 250 17.39 -18.71 13.70
C GLU A 250 15.86 -18.86 13.61
N ILE A 251 15.23 -19.19 14.74
CA ILE A 251 13.78 -19.48 14.82
C ILE A 251 12.89 -18.25 14.64
N ASP A 252 13.45 -17.07 14.82
CA ASP A 252 12.78 -15.78 14.67
C ASP A 252 13.03 -15.16 13.29
N GLU A 253 13.80 -15.81 12.42
CA GLU A 253 14.00 -15.39 11.03
C GLU A 253 12.85 -15.86 10.13
N LEU A 254 12.51 -15.01 9.16
CA LEU A 254 11.45 -15.27 8.19
C LEU A 254 12.03 -15.89 6.91
N GLU A 255 11.44 -16.99 6.44
CA GLU A 255 11.78 -17.55 5.13
C GLU A 255 11.36 -16.60 4.01
N LEU A 256 12.27 -16.29 3.09
CA LEU A 256 11.99 -15.45 1.93
C LEU A 256 12.05 -16.27 0.64
N ARG A 257 11.00 -16.15 -0.18
CA ARG A 257 10.91 -16.78 -1.50
C ARG A 257 10.81 -15.67 -2.55
N ILE A 258 11.63 -15.77 -3.61
CA ILE A 258 11.66 -14.76 -4.66
C ILE A 258 10.25 -14.58 -5.24
N GLY A 259 9.82 -13.33 -5.36
CA GLY A 259 8.51 -12.98 -5.89
C GLY A 259 7.41 -12.80 -4.84
N ASP A 260 7.60 -13.29 -3.61
CA ASP A 260 6.65 -13.10 -2.52
C ASP A 260 6.64 -11.65 -2.02
N TYR A 261 5.62 -11.32 -1.21
CA TYR A 261 5.47 -10.02 -0.59
C TYR A 261 5.67 -10.08 0.92
N ILE A 262 6.31 -9.06 1.48
CA ILE A 262 6.53 -8.86 2.91
C ILE A 262 5.95 -7.51 3.32
N TYR A 263 5.23 -7.50 4.44
CA TYR A 263 4.75 -6.28 5.06
C TYR A 263 5.74 -5.81 6.13
N LEU A 264 6.31 -4.63 5.92
CA LEU A 264 7.29 -4.02 6.81
C LEU A 264 6.74 -2.74 7.45
N ASN A 265 7.16 -2.48 8.69
CA ASN A 265 6.91 -1.19 9.30
C ASN A 265 7.99 -0.20 8.87
N THR A 266 7.60 0.93 8.28
CA THR A 266 8.53 2.01 7.85
C THR A 266 9.48 2.41 8.97
N ASP A 267 8.96 2.63 10.18
CA ASP A 267 9.76 3.08 11.31
C ASP A 267 10.78 2.02 11.74
N ALA A 268 10.46 0.73 11.58
CA ALA A 268 11.37 -0.35 11.93
C ALA A 268 12.51 -0.46 10.90
N VAL A 269 12.21 -0.22 9.62
CA VAL A 269 13.21 -0.22 8.54
C VAL A 269 14.15 0.97 8.69
N ASP A 270 13.61 2.17 8.87
CA ASP A 270 14.40 3.41 8.93
C ASP A 270 15.30 3.48 10.18
N ASN A 271 14.88 2.85 11.29
CA ASN A 271 15.65 2.80 12.53
C ASN A 271 16.51 1.54 12.67
N SER A 272 16.52 0.65 11.67
CA SER A 272 17.36 -0.55 11.70
C SER A 272 18.84 -0.18 11.60
N SER A 273 19.65 -0.64 12.56
CA SER A 273 21.09 -0.37 12.58
C SER A 273 21.91 -1.36 11.76
N ASP A 274 21.39 -2.56 11.55
CA ASP A 274 22.09 -3.71 10.94
C ASP A 274 21.44 -4.16 9.61
N GLY A 275 20.38 -3.49 9.17
CA GLY A 275 19.66 -3.82 7.95
C GLY A 275 18.65 -4.96 8.10
N TRP A 276 18.40 -5.43 9.33
CA TRP A 276 17.35 -6.39 9.64
C TRP A 276 16.12 -5.68 10.21
N ALA A 277 14.94 -6.16 9.81
CA ALA A 277 13.68 -5.65 10.33
C ALA A 277 12.67 -6.77 10.51
N GLU A 278 11.78 -6.60 11.47
CA GLU A 278 10.61 -7.48 11.64
C GLU A 278 9.60 -7.22 10.51
N GLY A 279 9.16 -8.27 9.85
CA GLY A 279 8.15 -8.24 8.81
C GLY A 279 7.11 -9.33 8.97
N ILE A 280 6.05 -9.23 8.16
CA ILE A 280 5.00 -10.25 8.08
C ILE A 280 5.00 -10.80 6.66
N SER A 281 5.12 -12.12 6.53
CA SER A 281 5.00 -12.78 5.23
C SER A 281 3.56 -12.70 4.74
N TRP A 282 3.35 -12.21 3.52
CA TRP A 282 2.03 -12.27 2.86
C TRP A 282 1.58 -13.71 2.60
N LEU A 283 2.52 -14.61 2.32
CA LEU A 283 2.23 -16.00 1.95
C LEU A 283 1.79 -16.85 3.14
N THR A 284 2.35 -16.59 4.32
CA THR A 284 2.16 -17.44 5.51
C THR A 284 1.52 -16.73 6.70
N GLY A 285 1.37 -15.41 6.65
CA GLY A 285 0.92 -14.59 7.78
C GLY A 285 1.88 -14.58 8.99
N SER A 286 3.02 -15.27 8.89
CA SER A 286 3.99 -15.40 9.98
C SER A 286 4.81 -14.13 10.14
N VAL A 287 5.17 -13.82 11.38
CA VAL A 287 6.01 -12.68 11.74
C VAL A 287 7.43 -13.17 12.01
N GLY A 288 8.42 -12.45 11.51
CA GLY A 288 9.84 -12.76 11.76
C GLY A 288 10.77 -11.68 11.22
N TYR A 289 12.04 -11.78 11.57
CA TYR A 289 13.10 -10.89 11.10
C TYR A 289 13.60 -11.29 9.72
N LEU A 290 13.89 -10.31 8.89
CA LEU A 290 14.48 -10.52 7.57
C LEU A 290 15.51 -9.45 7.22
N PRO A 291 16.48 -9.77 6.35
CA PRO A 291 17.38 -8.78 5.77
C PRO A 291 16.60 -7.89 4.78
N VAL A 292 16.47 -6.60 5.07
CA VAL A 292 15.64 -5.68 4.27
C VAL A 292 16.18 -5.52 2.85
N ASN A 293 17.50 -5.60 2.65
CA ASN A 293 18.16 -5.54 1.35
C ASN A 293 17.83 -6.74 0.42
N TYR A 294 17.13 -7.76 0.92
CA TYR A 294 16.63 -8.87 0.11
C TYR A 294 15.26 -8.56 -0.52
N THR A 295 14.75 -7.35 -0.25
CA THR A 295 13.42 -6.91 -0.66
C THR A 295 13.49 -5.54 -1.33
N GLU A 296 12.53 -5.25 -2.20
CA GLU A 296 12.36 -3.96 -2.85
C GLU A 296 10.95 -3.43 -2.59
N ARG A 297 10.82 -2.13 -2.29
CA ARG A 297 9.51 -1.51 -2.09
C ARG A 297 8.66 -1.60 -3.37
N THR A 298 7.41 -2.04 -3.22
CA THR A 298 6.44 -2.19 -4.31
C THR A 298 5.10 -1.54 -3.94
N ALA A 299 4.15 -1.52 -4.89
CA ALA A 299 2.84 -0.95 -4.64
C ALA A 299 2.08 -1.78 -3.58
N GLU A 300 1.36 -1.13 -2.67
CA GLU A 300 0.52 -1.82 -1.69
C GLU A 300 -0.54 -2.68 -2.37
N SER A 301 -1.09 -2.19 -3.49
CA SER A 301 -2.10 -2.89 -4.27
C SER A 301 -1.62 -4.22 -4.87
N ASP A 302 -0.31 -4.45 -4.97
CA ASP A 302 0.24 -5.71 -5.48
C ASP A 302 -0.05 -6.89 -4.56
N ALA A 303 -0.16 -6.62 -3.25
CA ALA A 303 -0.46 -7.63 -2.24
C ALA A 303 -1.97 -7.79 -1.97
N TRP A 304 -2.84 -7.06 -2.69
CA TRP A 304 -4.29 -7.12 -2.48
C TRP A 304 -4.91 -8.31 -3.20
N THR A 305 -5.96 -8.88 -2.59
CA THR A 305 -6.75 -9.94 -3.21
C THR A 305 -7.71 -9.33 -4.22
N LEU A 306 -7.62 -9.74 -5.49
CA LEU A 306 -8.59 -9.41 -6.54
C LEU A 306 -9.73 -10.45 -6.56
N HIS A 307 -10.96 -9.99 -6.32
CA HIS A 307 -12.18 -10.80 -6.22
C HIS A 307 -12.97 -10.89 -7.54
N ARG A 308 -13.05 -9.78 -8.27
CA ARG A 308 -13.82 -9.69 -9.51
C ARG A 308 -13.26 -8.63 -10.45
N VAL A 309 -13.28 -8.95 -11.73
CA VAL A 309 -13.04 -8.01 -12.83
C VAL A 309 -14.28 -8.01 -13.71
N VAL A 310 -14.79 -6.83 -14.06
CA VAL A 310 -15.91 -6.68 -15.00
C VAL A 310 -15.62 -5.57 -15.99
N GLN A 311 -15.74 -5.85 -17.28
CA GLN A 311 -15.47 -4.86 -18.33
C GLN A 311 -16.53 -3.75 -18.33
N LEU A 312 -16.09 -2.49 -18.48
CA LEU A 312 -16.98 -1.31 -18.56
C LEU A 312 -17.14 -0.78 -20.00
N SER A 313 -16.23 -1.11 -20.91
CA SER A 313 -16.26 -0.70 -22.32
C SER A 313 -16.43 -1.90 -23.28
N LYS A 314 -17.00 -1.69 -24.46
CA LYS A 314 -16.96 -2.73 -25.51
C LYS A 314 -15.54 -2.78 -26.08
N SER A 315 -14.82 -3.90 -25.93
CA SER A 315 -13.46 -4.00 -26.48
C SER A 315 -13.50 -3.95 -28.01
N THR A 316 -12.89 -2.94 -28.63
CA THR A 316 -12.67 -2.91 -30.09
C THR A 316 -11.52 -3.84 -30.53
N THR A 317 -10.81 -4.43 -29.57
CA THR A 317 -9.74 -5.42 -29.77
C THR A 317 -10.07 -6.65 -28.94
N PRO A 318 -10.05 -7.87 -29.50
CA PRO A 318 -10.23 -9.08 -28.70
C PRO A 318 -9.10 -9.13 -27.67
N SER A 319 -9.45 -9.05 -26.39
CA SER A 319 -8.55 -9.45 -25.33
C SER A 319 -8.10 -10.88 -25.61
N LEU A 320 -6.80 -11.18 -25.47
CA LEU A 320 -6.25 -12.55 -25.51
C LEU A 320 -6.72 -13.43 -24.33
N ILE A 321 -7.76 -12.99 -23.64
CA ILE A 321 -8.46 -13.71 -22.59
C ILE A 321 -9.93 -13.53 -22.97
N SER A 322 -10.53 -14.60 -23.48
CA SER A 322 -11.94 -14.60 -23.86
C SER A 322 -12.79 -14.26 -22.64
N ALA A 323 -13.93 -13.58 -22.84
CA ALA A 323 -14.87 -13.25 -21.77
C ALA A 323 -15.36 -14.49 -20.98
N GLU A 324 -15.15 -15.69 -21.51
CA GLU A 324 -15.48 -16.98 -20.90
C GLU A 324 -14.40 -17.47 -19.91
N GLU A 325 -13.15 -16.98 -19.99
CA GLU A 325 -12.05 -17.36 -19.08
C GLU A 325 -12.03 -16.57 -17.76
N ILE A 326 -12.78 -15.46 -17.68
CA ILE A 326 -12.82 -14.58 -16.51
C ILE A 326 -13.96 -14.94 -15.54
N ASP A 327 -14.76 -15.97 -15.81
CA ASP A 327 -15.71 -16.55 -14.83
C ASP A 327 -15.03 -17.40 -13.75
N ILE A 328 -14.02 -16.82 -13.09
CA ILE A 328 -13.24 -17.38 -11.97
C ILE A 328 -14.10 -17.61 -10.70
N VAL A 329 -15.41 -17.35 -10.72
CA VAL A 329 -16.28 -17.41 -9.54
C VAL A 329 -17.14 -18.69 -9.48
N ASP A 330 -17.20 -19.51 -10.53
CA ASP A 330 -18.09 -20.68 -10.59
C ASP A 330 -17.38 -22.04 -10.48
N GLY A 331 -16.28 -22.12 -9.73
CA GLY A 331 -15.76 -23.40 -9.25
C GLY A 331 -15.32 -24.39 -10.35
N HIS A 332 -15.06 -23.91 -11.57
CA HIS A 332 -14.40 -24.70 -12.60
C HIS A 332 -12.89 -24.49 -12.51
N SER A 333 -12.24 -25.53 -11.99
CA SER A 333 -10.80 -25.65 -11.87
C SER A 333 -10.14 -25.53 -13.25
N ILE A 334 -9.28 -24.55 -13.43
CA ILE A 334 -8.31 -24.52 -14.54
C ILE A 334 -6.93 -24.35 -13.89
N SER A 335 -6.08 -25.37 -14.04
CA SER A 335 -4.66 -25.23 -13.74
C SER A 335 -4.04 -24.34 -14.80
N ILE A 336 -3.53 -23.19 -14.41
CA ILE A 336 -2.65 -22.40 -15.28
C ILE A 336 -1.42 -22.04 -14.44
N ASP A 337 -0.29 -22.58 -14.88
CA ASP A 337 1.04 -22.32 -14.33
C ASP A 337 1.37 -20.83 -14.38
N HIS A 338 1.86 -20.34 -13.25
CA HIS A 338 2.20 -18.94 -12.99
C HIS A 338 3.41 -18.43 -13.82
N ASP A 339 4.05 -19.32 -14.59
CA ASP A 339 5.28 -19.09 -15.37
C ASP A 339 5.07 -18.37 -16.72
N GLU A 340 3.86 -18.41 -17.30
CA GLU A 340 3.61 -17.84 -18.64
C GLU A 340 3.47 -16.31 -18.63
N ARG A 341 3.16 -15.71 -17.47
CA ARG A 341 2.99 -14.25 -17.34
C ARG A 341 4.32 -13.50 -17.36
N GLU A 342 5.38 -14.07 -16.79
CA GLU A 342 6.72 -13.47 -16.79
C GLU A 342 7.49 -13.73 -18.10
N LYS A 343 7.28 -14.90 -18.74
CA LYS A 343 7.89 -15.21 -20.05
C LYS A 343 7.38 -14.30 -21.18
N ARG A 344 6.12 -13.87 -21.14
CA ARG A 344 5.55 -12.97 -22.17
C ARG A 344 6.06 -11.54 -22.08
N LEU A 345 6.34 -11.03 -20.87
CA LEU A 345 6.96 -9.72 -20.67
C LEU A 345 8.42 -9.70 -21.14
N HIS A 346 9.15 -10.81 -20.97
CA HIS A 346 10.51 -10.94 -21.49
C HIS A 346 10.58 -11.11 -23.02
N HIS A 347 9.62 -11.83 -23.62
CA HIS A 347 9.61 -12.05 -25.08
C HIS A 347 9.26 -10.77 -25.87
N GLN A 348 8.49 -9.85 -25.29
CA GLN A 348 8.14 -8.58 -25.93
C GLN A 348 9.32 -7.58 -25.99
N ASN A 349 10.21 -7.60 -24.99
CA ASN A 349 11.40 -6.74 -24.95
C ASN A 349 12.51 -7.19 -25.92
N VAL A 350 12.45 -8.43 -26.43
CA VAL A 350 13.42 -8.97 -27.38
C VAL A 350 13.02 -8.69 -28.84
N ILE A 351 11.71 -8.62 -29.15
CA ILE A 351 11.23 -8.44 -30.53
C ILE A 351 11.42 -7.00 -31.06
N VAL A 352 11.58 -6.00 -30.17
CA VAL A 352 11.83 -4.60 -30.59
C VAL A 352 13.32 -4.34 -30.91
N ALA A 353 14.23 -5.26 -30.60
CA ALA A 353 15.68 -5.04 -30.71
C ALA A 353 16.38 -5.77 -31.87
N LEU A 354 15.71 -6.61 -32.67
CA LEU A 354 16.38 -7.36 -33.74
C LEU A 354 15.58 -7.37 -35.05
N SER A 355 15.69 -6.27 -35.78
CA SER A 355 15.48 -6.22 -37.23
C SER A 355 16.77 -5.83 -37.93
N HIS A 356 17.79 -6.71 -37.90
CA HIS A 356 18.73 -6.87 -39.01
C HIS A 356 19.50 -8.20 -38.93
N GLU A 357 19.55 -8.86 -40.08
CA GLU A 357 20.45 -9.94 -40.52
C GLU A 357 20.27 -11.39 -40.01
N LEU A 358 19.78 -12.20 -40.95
CA LEU A 358 19.95 -13.64 -41.09
C LEU A 358 21.44 -14.01 -41.18
N ILE A 359 21.86 -15.12 -40.56
CA ILE A 359 22.74 -16.17 -41.12
C ILE A 359 22.77 -17.38 -40.13
N GLU A 360 23.00 -18.54 -40.72
CA GLU A 360 22.79 -19.94 -40.31
C GLU A 360 23.38 -20.41 -38.97
N SER A 361 22.78 -21.49 -38.45
CA SER A 361 23.27 -22.33 -37.34
C SER A 361 24.39 -23.27 -37.80
N PRO A 362 25.32 -23.72 -36.91
CA PRO A 362 25.07 -24.97 -36.18
C PRO A 362 25.73 -25.12 -34.77
N SER A 363 25.17 -26.09 -34.01
CA SER A 363 25.79 -26.98 -33.00
C SER A 363 26.29 -26.50 -31.63
N PHE A 364 25.85 -27.26 -30.62
CA PHE A 364 26.28 -27.40 -29.22
C PHE A 364 27.79 -27.26 -28.94
N ASN A 365 28.16 -26.53 -27.85
CA ASN A 365 28.99 -27.05 -26.74
C ASN A 365 29.22 -26.03 -25.59
N GLU A 366 29.62 -26.58 -24.44
CA GLU A 366 29.95 -26.02 -23.12
C GLU A 366 30.74 -24.70 -23.11
N GLU A 367 30.16 -23.59 -22.64
CA GLU A 367 30.93 -22.36 -22.36
C GLU A 367 30.25 -21.35 -21.41
N SER A 368 29.54 -21.79 -20.35
CA SER A 368 28.86 -20.88 -19.41
C SER A 368 29.64 -20.53 -18.14
N GLU A 369 30.77 -21.19 -17.85
CA GLU A 369 31.49 -20.98 -16.58
C GLU A 369 32.58 -19.89 -16.63
N ASN A 370 33.11 -19.56 -17.82
CA ASN A 370 34.21 -18.58 -17.96
C ASN A 370 33.77 -17.10 -18.03
N SER A 371 32.46 -16.80 -18.00
CA SER A 371 31.97 -15.42 -18.08
C SER A 371 31.88 -14.73 -16.71
N VAL A 372 31.70 -15.50 -15.62
CA VAL A 372 31.54 -14.96 -14.26
C VAL A 372 32.89 -14.52 -13.69
N GLU A 373 33.94 -15.29 -13.91
CA GLU A 373 35.29 -15.00 -13.44
C GLU A 373 35.88 -13.74 -14.12
N LYS A 374 35.60 -13.57 -15.42
CA LYS A 374 36.02 -12.38 -16.18
C LYS A 374 35.30 -11.09 -15.74
N TYR A 375 34.05 -11.22 -15.28
CA TYR A 375 33.27 -10.10 -14.75
C TYR A 375 33.76 -9.71 -13.34
N LEU A 376 34.05 -10.68 -12.48
CA LEU A 376 34.61 -10.46 -11.15
C LEU A 376 36.00 -9.78 -11.22
N HIS A 377 36.87 -10.24 -12.12
CA HIS A 377 38.22 -9.68 -12.29
C HIS A 377 38.24 -8.26 -12.87
N ARG A 378 37.22 -7.87 -13.66
CA ARG A 378 37.08 -6.52 -14.23
C ARG A 378 36.53 -5.51 -13.22
N THR A 379 35.69 -5.98 -12.29
CA THR A 379 34.95 -5.11 -11.36
C THR A 379 35.74 -4.85 -10.08
N LEU A 380 36.54 -5.81 -9.62
CA LEU A 380 37.24 -5.74 -8.32
C LEU A 380 38.69 -5.20 -8.41
N LYS A 381 39.22 -4.98 -9.62
CA LYS A 381 40.61 -4.51 -9.84
C LYS A 381 40.94 -3.13 -9.21
N PRO A 382 40.02 -2.16 -9.05
CA PRO A 382 40.34 -0.88 -8.41
C PRO A 382 40.43 -0.93 -6.88
N TYR A 383 40.04 -2.04 -6.23
CA TYR A 383 39.86 -2.10 -4.76
C TYR A 383 40.87 -2.98 -4.03
N LEU A 384 41.90 -3.51 -4.72
CA LEU A 384 42.89 -4.41 -4.12
C LEU A 384 44.31 -3.82 -3.99
N ASP A 385 44.55 -2.58 -4.42
CA ASP A 385 45.86 -1.92 -4.29
C ASP A 385 45.86 -0.86 -3.18
N LEU A 386 46.03 -1.29 -1.92
CA LEU A 386 46.54 -0.44 -0.84
C LEU A 386 48.03 -0.78 -0.63
N PRO A 387 48.98 0.16 -0.78
CA PRO A 387 50.38 -0.14 -0.54
C PRO A 387 50.70 -0.18 0.96
N ILE A 388 51.16 -1.34 1.41
CA ILE A 388 51.89 -1.53 2.67
C ILE A 388 53.35 -1.14 2.43
N VAL A 389 53.90 -0.20 3.22
CA VAL A 389 55.36 -0.05 3.39
C VAL A 389 55.68 0.21 4.86
N GLN A 390 56.50 -0.67 5.46
CA GLN A 390 57.18 -0.50 6.74
C GLN A 390 58.61 0.02 6.54
N GLU A 391 59.00 1.01 7.37
CA GLU A 391 60.30 1.35 7.99
C GLU A 391 61.64 1.14 7.22
N ASN A 392 62.67 2.01 7.22
CA ASN A 392 63.24 2.82 8.32
C ASN A 392 64.35 3.81 7.84
N HIS A 393 64.65 4.80 8.71
CA HIS A 393 65.88 5.61 8.89
C HIS A 393 66.11 7.00 8.22
N ASN A 394 66.07 7.99 9.12
CA ASN A 394 67.06 9.06 9.42
C ASN A 394 66.92 10.50 8.89
N SER A 395 67.10 11.41 9.87
CA SER A 395 67.52 12.82 9.87
C SER A 395 66.51 13.97 9.62
N MET A 396 66.11 14.58 10.76
CA MET A 396 65.77 16.01 10.98
C MET A 396 66.98 16.94 10.68
N PRO A 397 66.90 18.30 10.60
CA PRO A 397 65.93 19.17 11.31
C PRO A 397 65.46 20.50 10.62
N ASN A 398 64.54 21.19 11.34
CA ASN A 398 64.44 22.65 11.56
C ASN A 398 63.40 23.57 10.85
N SER A 399 62.87 24.47 11.71
CA SER A 399 62.16 25.77 11.55
C SER A 399 60.63 25.71 11.72
N SER A 400 59.94 26.36 12.68
CA SER A 400 59.98 27.65 13.42
C SER A 400 59.10 28.79 12.82
N GLN A 401 58.08 29.17 13.63
CA GLN A 401 57.49 30.51 13.85
C GLN A 401 56.34 31.11 12.99
N LEU A 402 55.26 31.44 13.73
CA LEU A 402 54.38 32.64 13.77
C LEU A 402 54.18 33.56 12.54
N SER A 403 52.91 33.95 12.27
CA SER A 403 52.32 35.31 12.53
C SER A 403 51.02 35.59 11.73
N GLN A 404 50.06 36.31 12.33
CA GLN A 404 48.97 37.10 11.69
C GLN A 404 49.54 38.32 10.90
N PRO A 405 48.82 39.32 10.29
CA PRO A 405 47.38 39.74 10.36
C PRO A 405 46.75 40.30 9.03
N GLN A 406 45.47 40.73 9.05
CA GLN A 406 45.01 42.13 8.83
C GLN A 406 43.56 42.33 8.34
N HIS A 407 43.02 43.44 8.87
CA HIS A 407 41.72 44.11 8.78
C HIS A 407 41.64 45.01 7.53
N ILE A 408 40.44 45.36 7.03
CA ILE A 408 40.01 46.72 6.61
C ILE A 408 38.48 46.74 6.33
N GLN A 409 37.86 47.84 6.78
CA GLN A 409 36.44 48.20 6.81
C GLN A 409 35.88 48.75 5.49
N HIS A 410 34.56 48.72 5.29
CA HIS A 410 33.74 49.95 5.23
C HIS A 410 32.21 49.65 5.32
N GLN A 411 31.55 50.45 6.16
CA GLN A 411 30.10 50.52 6.42
C GLN A 411 29.36 51.42 5.40
N SER A 412 28.04 51.23 5.27
CA SER A 412 27.03 52.30 5.51
C SER A 412 25.57 51.78 5.40
N GLU A 413 24.73 52.21 6.34
CA GLU A 413 23.29 51.94 6.49
C GLU A 413 22.38 53.05 5.88
N CYS A 414 21.08 52.72 5.80
CA CYS A 414 19.88 53.54 6.12
C CYS A 414 18.93 54.12 5.02
N ILE A 415 17.69 53.61 5.06
CA ILE A 415 16.33 54.26 5.09
C ILE A 415 15.81 55.08 3.88
N LEU A 416 14.68 54.67 3.27
CA LEU A 416 13.38 55.41 3.27
C LEU A 416 12.19 54.64 2.65
N GLN A 417 10.99 55.07 3.03
CA GLN A 417 9.64 54.51 2.88
C GLN A 417 8.97 54.73 1.50
N GLN A 418 7.92 53.91 1.27
CA GLN A 418 6.62 54.18 0.60
C GLN A 418 6.57 54.77 -0.82
N GLU A 419 5.85 54.10 -1.73
CA GLU A 419 4.62 54.63 -2.35
C GLU A 419 3.86 53.53 -3.13
N THR A 420 2.53 53.65 -3.13
CA THR A 420 1.57 52.86 -3.92
C THR A 420 1.39 53.48 -5.31
N PRO A 421 0.82 52.76 -6.28
CA PRO A 421 -0.49 53.24 -6.75
C PRO A 421 -1.51 52.13 -7.02
N SER A 422 -2.74 52.50 -6.68
CA SER A 422 -4.02 51.89 -7.06
C SER A 422 -4.35 52.13 -8.53
N PHE A 423 -4.95 51.13 -9.18
CA PHE A 423 -5.85 51.33 -10.33
C PHE A 423 -6.96 50.27 -10.29
N GLU A 424 -8.19 50.74 -10.08
CA GLU A 424 -9.44 50.00 -10.26
C GLU A 424 -9.80 49.91 -11.75
N ILE A 425 -10.21 48.73 -12.22
CA ILE A 425 -11.10 48.61 -13.39
C ILE A 425 -12.20 47.61 -13.07
N SER A 426 -13.42 48.13 -13.07
CA SER A 426 -14.71 47.45 -12.92
C SER A 426 -15.07 46.65 -14.18
N SER A 427 -15.49 45.39 -14.04
CA SER A 427 -16.32 44.71 -15.06
C SER A 427 -17.17 43.59 -14.43
N PRO A 428 -18.50 43.54 -14.68
CA PRO A 428 -19.41 42.58 -14.02
C PRO A 428 -19.23 41.11 -14.45
N HIS A 429 -18.39 40.83 -15.44
CA HIS A 429 -18.21 39.48 -15.98
C HIS A 429 -17.19 38.62 -15.20
N ALA A 430 -16.39 39.25 -14.33
CA ALA A 430 -15.40 38.55 -13.49
C ALA A 430 -16.02 37.91 -12.22
N MET A 431 -17.21 38.34 -11.80
CA MET A 431 -17.86 37.83 -10.59
C MET A 431 -18.50 36.45 -10.78
N GLU A 432 -18.92 36.08 -11.99
CA GLU A 432 -19.57 34.78 -12.24
C GLU A 432 -18.55 33.64 -12.35
N VAL A 433 -17.37 33.92 -12.90
CA VAL A 433 -16.23 32.98 -12.92
C VAL A 433 -15.58 32.85 -11.53
N ALA A 434 -15.57 33.92 -10.73
CA ALA A 434 -15.08 33.88 -9.35
C ALA A 434 -16.04 33.16 -8.38
N LYS A 435 -17.35 33.13 -8.68
CA LYS A 435 -18.33 32.38 -7.88
C LYS A 435 -18.21 30.87 -8.13
N LYS A 436 -17.95 30.44 -9.37
CA LYS A 436 -17.71 29.02 -9.71
C LYS A 436 -16.34 28.49 -9.24
N ARG A 437 -15.39 29.38 -8.90
CA ARG A 437 -14.07 29.01 -8.32
C ARG A 437 -14.10 28.80 -6.80
N ARG A 438 -15.10 29.33 -6.08
CA ARG A 438 -15.21 29.14 -4.62
C ARG A 438 -15.89 27.82 -4.22
N ASP A 439 -16.59 27.17 -5.14
CA ASP A 439 -17.20 25.85 -4.89
C ASP A 439 -16.23 24.67 -5.16
N MET A 440 -14.97 24.94 -5.52
CA MET A 440 -13.91 23.94 -5.77
C MET A 440 -12.73 24.04 -4.79
N GLU A 441 -12.99 24.44 -3.55
CA GLU A 441 -11.98 24.42 -2.49
C GLU A 441 -11.72 22.96 -2.07
N ILE A 442 -10.68 22.36 -2.66
CA ILE A 442 -10.21 21.01 -2.34
C ILE A 442 -9.47 21.08 -1.00
N MET A 443 -10.18 20.75 0.09
CA MET A 443 -9.54 20.26 1.30
C MET A 443 -9.10 18.82 1.07
N VAL A 444 -7.80 18.60 0.87
CA VAL A 444 -7.20 17.28 1.03
C VAL A 444 -7.10 17.02 2.53
N GLU A 445 -8.14 16.45 3.11
CA GLU A 445 -8.06 15.89 4.46
C GLU A 445 -7.29 14.56 4.45
N PRO A 446 -6.47 14.29 5.49
CA PRO A 446 -5.88 12.97 5.67
C PRO A 446 -6.97 11.91 5.84
N ILE A 447 -6.66 10.69 5.38
CA ILE A 447 -7.51 9.50 5.52
C ILE A 447 -8.08 9.42 6.94
N SER A 448 -9.39 9.24 7.05
CA SER A 448 -10.14 9.17 8.30
C SER A 448 -9.70 7.97 9.15
N ILE A 449 -8.96 8.23 10.22
CA ILE A 449 -8.77 7.28 11.33
C ILE A 449 -9.99 7.43 12.24
N SER A 450 -10.88 6.43 12.24
CA SER A 450 -11.98 6.38 13.21
C SER A 450 -11.43 6.14 14.61
N THR A 451 -11.56 7.11 15.50
CA THR A 451 -11.39 6.92 16.94
C THR A 451 -12.53 6.05 17.49
N PRO A 452 -12.27 5.11 18.42
CA PRO A 452 -13.35 4.36 19.06
C PRO A 452 -14.20 5.31 19.90
N ARG A 453 -15.51 5.31 19.68
CA ARG A 453 -16.45 5.94 20.62
C ARG A 453 -16.48 5.10 21.90
N ALA A 454 -16.24 5.76 23.03
CA ALA A 454 -16.51 5.23 24.35
C ALA A 454 -17.99 5.45 24.64
N ASP A 455 -18.77 4.36 24.63
CA ASP A 455 -20.00 4.20 25.42
C ASP A 455 -20.51 2.78 25.18
N ASP A 456 -20.12 1.87 26.08
CA ASP A 456 -20.89 0.69 26.49
C ASP A 456 -20.08 -0.07 27.56
N THR A 457 -20.06 0.48 28.77
CA THR A 457 -19.92 -0.36 29.97
C THR A 457 -21.02 0.00 30.94
N LEU A 458 -22.10 -0.75 30.80
CA LEU A 458 -23.16 -0.87 31.80
C LEU A 458 -22.55 -1.28 33.15
N SER A 459 -22.96 -0.54 34.16
CA SER A 459 -22.77 -0.76 35.57
C SER A 459 -23.55 -1.98 36.05
N ILE A 460 -22.89 -2.87 36.81
CA ILE A 460 -23.56 -3.75 37.78
C ILE A 460 -22.81 -3.67 39.11
N ASN A 461 -23.58 -3.30 40.14
CA ASN A 461 -23.22 -3.15 41.53
C ASN A 461 -22.88 -4.49 42.20
N SER A 462 -21.96 -4.45 43.18
CA SER A 462 -22.14 -5.19 44.43
C SER A 462 -21.37 -4.53 45.57
N ASP A 463 -22.12 -4.00 46.53
CA ASP A 463 -21.68 -3.49 47.83
C ASP A 463 -21.21 -4.59 48.81
N ARG A 464 -20.48 -4.13 49.85
CA ARG A 464 -20.10 -4.77 51.14
C ARG A 464 -18.85 -5.67 51.09
N SER A 465 -17.90 -5.60 52.03
CA SER A 465 -17.84 -5.01 53.38
C SER A 465 -16.38 -4.92 53.85
N ASN A 466 -16.10 -3.94 54.73
CA ASN A 466 -14.89 -3.79 55.53
C ASN A 466 -14.48 -5.09 56.25
N GLU A 467 -13.19 -5.39 56.28
CA GLU A 467 -12.51 -5.81 57.51
C GLU A 467 -10.98 -5.65 57.42
N VAL A 468 -10.40 -5.23 58.54
CA VAL A 468 -9.02 -4.79 58.73
C VAL A 468 -8.21 -5.95 59.30
N ALA A 469 -7.08 -6.29 58.68
CA ALA A 469 -6.03 -7.06 59.34
C ALA A 469 -4.65 -6.66 58.78
N SER A 470 -3.90 -5.95 59.61
CA SER A 470 -2.50 -5.58 59.39
C SER A 470 -1.59 -6.80 59.59
N LEU A 471 -0.77 -7.12 58.59
CA LEU A 471 0.44 -7.91 58.76
C LEU A 471 1.57 -7.19 58.02
N GLU A 472 2.52 -6.68 58.80
CA GLU A 472 3.76 -6.08 58.32
C GLU A 472 4.65 -7.16 57.70
N ALA A 473 5.06 -6.95 56.45
CA ALA A 473 6.10 -7.73 55.80
C ALA A 473 6.90 -6.83 54.85
N SER A 474 8.10 -6.43 55.28
CA SER A 474 9.30 -6.01 54.51
C SER A 474 9.16 -4.97 53.37
N PRO A 475 10.08 -3.99 53.21
CA PRO A 475 9.97 -2.95 52.19
C PRO A 475 10.34 -3.50 50.82
N ASN A 476 9.43 -4.27 50.22
CA ASN A 476 9.53 -4.66 48.83
C ASN A 476 9.34 -3.39 48.01
N LYS A 477 10.42 -2.86 47.42
CA LYS A 477 10.34 -1.78 46.44
C LYS A 477 9.36 -2.21 45.36
N SER A 478 8.12 -1.70 45.44
CA SER A 478 7.14 -1.89 44.39
C SER A 478 7.76 -1.37 43.10
N ARG A 479 8.01 -2.28 42.15
CA ARG A 479 8.46 -1.88 40.82
C ARG A 479 7.34 -1.07 40.22
N ARG A 480 7.58 0.23 40.06
CA ARG A 480 6.66 1.13 39.38
C ARG A 480 6.84 0.93 37.88
N LEU A 481 5.85 0.31 37.25
CA LEU A 481 5.76 0.25 35.81
C LEU A 481 5.28 1.63 35.31
N TYR A 482 6.14 2.33 34.58
CA TYR A 482 5.76 3.55 33.87
C TYR A 482 5.48 3.18 32.42
N ILE A 483 4.21 3.22 32.02
CA ILE A 483 3.81 3.10 30.62
C ILE A 483 3.80 4.51 30.03
N MET A 484 4.81 4.86 29.26
CA MET A 484 4.85 6.11 28.51
C MET A 484 4.41 5.84 27.08
N ARG A 485 3.21 6.31 26.69
CA ARG A 485 2.89 6.50 25.28
C ARG A 485 3.62 7.74 24.77
N HIS A 486 4.03 7.69 23.50
CA HIS A 486 4.71 8.72 22.71
C HIS A 486 4.83 10.08 23.41
N GLY A 487 6.05 10.45 23.78
CA GLY A 487 6.33 11.75 24.40
C GLY A 487 6.25 12.88 23.39
N GLU A 488 5.05 13.27 23.00
CA GLU A 488 4.87 14.49 22.22
C GLU A 488 5.15 15.72 23.07
N ARG A 489 5.65 16.75 22.41
CA ARG A 489 5.80 18.08 22.97
C ARG A 489 4.43 18.56 23.44
N VAL A 490 4.26 18.83 24.74
CA VAL A 490 2.99 19.31 25.31
C VAL A 490 2.53 20.58 24.60
N ASP A 491 3.47 21.42 24.16
CA ASP A 491 3.19 22.63 23.38
C ASP A 491 2.73 22.36 21.95
N PHE A 492 2.99 21.18 21.40
CA PHE A 492 2.45 20.75 20.12
C PHE A 492 1.03 20.19 20.28
N THR A 493 0.80 19.35 21.30
CA THR A 493 -0.51 18.72 21.57
C THR A 493 -1.56 19.74 22.05
N PHE A 494 -1.16 20.72 22.85
CA PHE A 494 -2.08 21.72 23.44
C PHE A 494 -1.89 23.14 22.89
N GLY A 495 -0.91 23.34 22.00
CA GLY A 495 -0.75 24.52 21.13
C GLY A 495 -0.93 25.85 21.84
N THR A 496 -2.12 26.44 21.61
CA THR A 496 -2.49 27.78 22.03
C THR A 496 -2.72 27.95 23.53
N TRP A 497 -2.96 26.86 24.28
CA TRP A 497 -3.29 26.95 25.71
C TRP A 497 -2.05 27.03 26.62
N ILE A 498 -0.89 26.63 26.11
CA ILE A 498 0.35 26.52 26.89
C ILE A 498 0.79 27.87 27.48
N PRO A 499 0.85 28.98 26.72
CA PRO A 499 1.27 30.26 27.28
C PRO A 499 0.38 30.76 28.43
N TYR A 500 -0.91 30.42 28.42
CA TYR A 500 -1.86 30.81 29.47
C TYR A 500 -1.76 29.98 30.75
N CYS A 501 -0.97 28.90 30.73
CA CYS A 501 -0.71 28.04 31.87
C CYS A 501 0.52 28.45 32.66
N PHE A 502 1.19 29.54 32.29
CA PHE A 502 2.31 30.10 33.04
C PHE A 502 1.95 31.52 33.52
N ASP A 503 2.29 31.82 34.77
CA ASP A 503 2.20 33.18 35.31
C ASP A 503 3.39 34.06 34.90
N GLU A 504 3.36 35.34 35.24
CA GLU A 504 4.42 36.31 34.97
C GLU A 504 5.78 35.93 35.61
N PHE A 505 5.78 35.00 36.56
CA PHE A 505 6.97 34.46 37.23
C PHE A 505 7.38 33.08 36.70
N ASN A 506 6.81 32.66 35.56
CA ASN A 506 7.06 31.39 34.88
C ASN A 506 6.71 30.14 35.72
N ASN A 507 5.77 30.27 36.66
CA ASN A 507 5.22 29.13 37.39
C ASN A 507 4.03 28.54 36.64
N TYR A 508 4.05 27.21 36.50
CA TYR A 508 2.97 26.48 35.86
C TYR A 508 1.73 26.39 36.76
N VAL A 509 0.59 26.80 36.22
CA VAL A 509 -0.75 26.66 36.80
C VAL A 509 -1.62 25.90 35.81
N ARG A 510 -2.14 24.74 36.24
CA ARG A 510 -3.05 23.92 35.42
C ARG A 510 -4.38 24.65 35.21
N LYS A 511 -4.69 25.00 33.96
CA LYS A 511 -5.97 25.61 33.56
C LYS A 511 -6.94 24.64 32.89
N ASP A 512 -6.43 23.53 32.35
CA ASP A 512 -7.21 22.46 31.72
C ASP A 512 -6.98 21.12 32.44
N LEU A 513 -8.05 20.34 32.64
CA LEU A 513 -8.02 19.00 33.21
C LEU A 513 -7.29 17.99 32.31
N ASN A 514 -7.11 18.26 31.04
CA ASN A 514 -6.30 17.41 30.15
C ASN A 514 -4.79 17.67 30.29
N MET A 515 -4.39 18.72 31.01
CA MET A 515 -2.97 19.05 31.22
C MET A 515 -2.37 18.41 32.48
N PRO A 516 -1.04 18.24 32.53
CA PRO A 516 -0.35 17.68 33.69
C PRO A 516 -0.64 18.45 34.99
N LYS A 517 -0.70 17.75 36.12
CA LYS A 517 -0.89 18.39 37.44
C LYS A 517 0.31 19.26 37.84
N LYS A 518 1.52 18.89 37.40
CA LYS A 518 2.79 19.61 37.62
C LYS A 518 3.70 19.37 36.42
N LEU A 519 4.51 20.35 36.06
CA LEU A 519 5.59 20.19 35.09
C LEU A 519 6.94 20.08 35.82
N PRO A 520 7.89 19.25 35.33
CA PRO A 520 9.22 19.19 35.89
C PRO A 520 9.97 20.51 35.63
N ARG A 521 10.58 21.08 36.66
CA ARG A 521 11.46 22.25 36.53
C ARG A 521 12.75 21.82 35.84
N ARG A 522 13.04 22.36 34.65
CA ARG A 522 14.34 22.14 33.99
C ARG A 522 15.42 22.90 34.74
N SER A 523 16.45 22.21 35.22
CA SER A 523 17.67 22.86 35.70
C SER A 523 18.47 23.35 34.50
N PHE A 524 18.45 24.65 34.23
CA PHE A 524 19.33 25.24 33.25
C PHE A 524 20.75 25.27 33.83
N THR A 525 21.57 24.27 33.50
CA THR A 525 23.03 24.42 33.56
C THR A 525 23.45 25.00 32.21
N ASN A 526 23.77 26.29 32.18
CA ASN A 526 24.34 26.94 31.00
C ASN A 526 25.62 26.19 30.59
N LYS A 527 25.62 25.66 29.36
CA LYS A 527 26.81 25.27 28.60
C LYS A 527 26.75 25.97 27.26
#